data_AF-A0ABD6DG30-F1
#
_entry.id   AF-A0ABD6DG30-F1
#
_cell.length_a   1.000
_cell.length_b   1.000
_cell.length_c   1.000
_cell.angle_alpha   90.00
_cell.angle_beta   90.00
_cell.angle_gamma   90.00
#
_symmetry.space_group_name_H-M   'P 1'
#
loop_
_entity.id
_entity.type
_entity.pdbx_description
1 polymer ?
#
loop_
_entity_poly.entity_id
_entity_poly.type
_entity_poly.pdbx_seq_one_letter_code
_entity_poly.pdbx_strand_id
1 'polypeptide(L)'
;MADRVSSDAVPTVRAKLAKHGATGRLKLELPADETDRFPVDEVVRVVLDGEQQFARIESSLTGEELLISGVFETPSAARNPGEGENHLTGWCEDNGRSAGGSVLVDVIEDGFQYGLRAPGGRAVYDALEQPDGSLASIASDLED
;
A
#
# COMPACT_ATOMS: atom_id res chain seq x y z
N MET A 1 7.86 16.68 -12.31
CA MET A 1 6.71 17.54 -11.97
C MET A 1 5.64 16.57 -11.56
N ALA A 2 5.08 16.66 -10.35
CA ALA A 2 4.01 15.73 -9.97
C ALA A 2 2.69 16.25 -10.55
N ASP A 3 1.95 15.40 -11.25
CA ASP A 3 0.60 15.73 -11.69
C ASP A 3 -0.37 15.51 -10.52
N ARG A 4 -1.46 16.27 -10.45
CA ARG A 4 -2.41 16.16 -9.33
C ARG A 4 -3.65 15.42 -9.77
N VAL A 5 -3.86 14.24 -9.20
CA VAL A 5 -4.97 13.36 -9.56
C VAL A 5 -5.94 13.20 -8.40
N SER A 6 -7.24 13.23 -8.70
CA SER A 6 -8.28 12.94 -7.70
C SER A 6 -8.58 11.45 -7.65
N SER A 7 -8.96 10.94 -6.48
CA SER A 7 -9.42 9.55 -6.29
C SER A 7 -10.55 9.12 -7.23
N ASP A 8 -11.33 10.06 -7.78
CA ASP A 8 -12.42 9.76 -8.73
C ASP A 8 -11.90 9.55 -10.17
N ALA A 9 -10.68 10.00 -10.47
CA ALA A 9 -10.06 9.91 -11.79
C ALA A 9 -9.16 8.67 -11.97
N VAL A 10 -9.01 7.85 -10.94
CA VAL A 10 -8.15 6.66 -10.93
C VAL A 10 -8.95 5.39 -10.63
N PRO A 11 -8.48 4.21 -11.06
CA PRO A 11 -9.09 2.95 -10.66
C PRO A 11 -9.05 2.78 -9.14
N THR A 12 -10.14 2.31 -8.56
CA THR A 12 -10.20 1.99 -7.13
C THR A 12 -10.48 0.51 -6.94
N VAL A 13 -9.64 -0.13 -6.13
CA VAL A 13 -9.78 -1.52 -5.69
C VAL A 13 -10.27 -1.54 -4.25
N ARG A 14 -11.25 -2.40 -3.95
CA ARG A 14 -11.73 -2.58 -2.58
C ARG A 14 -10.92 -3.69 -1.91
N ALA A 15 -10.12 -3.31 -0.91
CA ALA A 15 -9.38 -4.25 -0.07
C ALA A 15 -10.16 -4.55 1.22
N LYS A 16 -9.97 -5.76 1.77
CA LYS A 16 -10.52 -6.16 3.07
C LYS A 16 -9.47 -6.01 4.16
N LEU A 17 -9.92 -5.73 5.38
CA LEU A 17 -9.06 -5.77 6.56
C LEU A 17 -9.23 -7.12 7.25
N ALA A 18 -8.14 -7.84 7.45
CA ALA A 18 -8.13 -9.11 8.14
C ALA A 18 -7.02 -9.17 9.20
N LYS A 19 -7.23 -9.97 10.24
CA LYS A 19 -6.19 -10.27 11.21
C LYS A 19 -5.45 -11.51 10.77
N HIS A 20 -4.13 -11.40 10.65
CA HIS A 20 -3.26 -12.50 10.26
C HIS A 20 -2.24 -12.81 11.35
N GLY A 21 -1.91 -14.10 11.49
CA GLY A 21 -0.90 -14.60 12.43
C GLY A 21 -1.35 -14.64 13.90
N ALA A 22 -0.50 -15.23 14.75
CA ALA A 22 -0.79 -15.45 16.18
C ALA A 22 -0.94 -14.14 16.98
N THR A 23 -0.30 -13.07 16.54
CA THR A 23 -0.40 -11.73 17.15
C THR A 23 -1.63 -10.95 16.67
N GLY A 24 -2.37 -11.47 15.69
CA GLY A 24 -3.60 -10.86 15.19
C GLY A 24 -3.42 -9.46 14.60
N ARG A 25 -2.27 -9.21 13.96
CA ARG A 25 -1.96 -7.93 13.30
C ARG A 25 -2.91 -7.72 12.13
N LEU A 26 -3.38 -6.48 11.95
CA LEU A 26 -4.19 -6.11 10.80
C LEU A 26 -3.33 -6.13 9.53
N LYS A 27 -3.87 -6.75 8.49
CA LYS A 27 -3.35 -6.75 7.13
C LYS A 27 -4.48 -6.36 6.17
N LEU A 28 -4.09 -5.80 5.02
CA LEU A 28 -5.00 -5.60 3.91
C LEU A 28 -4.95 -6.82 2.99
N GLU A 29 -6.12 -7.31 2.60
CA GLU A 29 -6.31 -8.35 1.60
C GLU A 29 -6.80 -7.69 0.31
N LEU A 30 -5.96 -7.74 -0.71
CA LEU A 30 -6.27 -7.31 -2.06
C LEU A 30 -6.86 -8.50 -2.85
N PRO A 31 -7.81 -8.25 -3.77
CA PRO A 31 -8.34 -9.29 -4.65
C PRO A 31 -7.24 -9.93 -5.51
N ALA A 32 -7.28 -11.26 -5.66
CA ALA A 32 -6.30 -12.02 -6.45
C ALA A 32 -6.24 -11.60 -7.93
N ASP A 33 -7.39 -11.20 -8.49
CA ASP A 33 -7.53 -10.78 -9.89
C ASP A 33 -6.80 -9.45 -10.20
N GLU A 34 -6.29 -8.74 -9.20
CA GLU A 34 -5.59 -7.46 -9.37
C GLU A 34 -4.06 -7.61 -9.37
N THR A 35 -3.53 -8.84 -9.49
CA THR A 35 -2.09 -9.11 -9.45
C THR A 35 -1.28 -8.36 -10.53
N ASP A 36 -1.88 -8.08 -11.69
CA ASP A 36 -1.22 -7.25 -12.73
C ASP A 36 -0.95 -5.82 -12.26
N ARG A 37 -1.80 -5.28 -11.38
CA ARG A 37 -1.63 -3.95 -10.80
C ARG A 37 -0.72 -3.99 -9.59
N PHE A 38 -0.82 -5.02 -8.77
CA PHE A 38 -0.12 -5.17 -7.50
C PHE A 38 1.00 -6.25 -7.60
N PRO A 39 2.23 -5.87 -7.98
CA PRO A 39 3.32 -6.81 -8.13
C PRO A 39 3.73 -7.41 -6.77
N VAL A 40 3.77 -8.73 -6.71
CA VAL A 40 4.17 -9.48 -5.51
C VAL A 40 5.65 -9.28 -5.21
N ASP A 41 5.98 -9.24 -3.92
CA ASP A 41 7.32 -9.05 -3.37
C ASP A 41 7.92 -7.66 -3.56
N GLU A 42 7.16 -6.74 -4.15
CA GLU A 42 7.61 -5.37 -4.40
C GLU A 42 7.26 -4.41 -3.26
N VAL A 43 8.13 -3.42 -3.08
CA VAL A 43 7.89 -2.27 -2.20
C VAL A 43 7.31 -1.13 -3.01
N VAL A 44 6.12 -0.71 -2.64
CA VAL A 44 5.35 0.31 -3.33
C VAL A 44 5.13 1.52 -2.43
N ARG A 45 4.84 2.67 -3.05
CA ARG A 45 4.46 3.88 -2.32
C ARG A 45 2.97 3.83 -2.00
N VAL A 46 2.63 4.18 -0.77
CA VAL A 46 1.24 4.29 -0.32
C VAL A 46 1.03 5.68 0.27
N VAL A 47 0.01 6.38 -0.18
CA VAL A 47 -0.41 7.65 0.40
C VAL A 47 -1.51 7.39 1.42
N LEU A 48 -1.22 7.69 2.68
CA LEU A 48 -2.10 7.49 3.83
C LEU A 48 -2.37 8.86 4.46
N ASP A 49 -3.63 9.31 4.49
CA ASP A 49 -4.01 10.66 4.96
C ASP A 49 -3.20 11.83 4.33
N GLY A 50 -2.76 11.64 3.09
CA GLY A 50 -1.96 12.63 2.35
C GLY A 50 -0.46 12.52 2.57
N GLU A 51 -0.01 11.64 3.46
CA GLU A 51 1.40 11.38 3.71
C GLU A 51 1.88 10.19 2.88
N GLN A 52 3.01 10.35 2.21
CA GLN A 52 3.61 9.28 1.42
C GLN A 52 4.47 8.38 2.30
N GLN A 53 4.18 7.09 2.25
CA GLN A 53 4.81 6.02 2.99
C GLN A 53 5.06 4.83 2.07
N PHE A 54 5.52 3.70 2.62
CA PHE A 54 5.91 2.51 1.89
C PHE A 54 5.21 1.27 2.43
N ALA A 55 4.87 0.37 1.53
CA ALA A 55 4.27 -0.92 1.86
C ALA A 55 4.87 -2.01 0.98
N ARG A 56 4.96 -3.23 1.50
CA ARG A 56 5.32 -4.40 0.71
C ARG A 56 4.08 -5.20 0.37
N ILE A 57 3.98 -5.61 -0.89
CA ILE A 57 2.94 -6.51 -1.37
C ILE A 57 3.47 -7.94 -1.22
N GLU A 58 2.77 -8.76 -0.46
CA GLU A 58 3.12 -10.15 -0.19
C GLU A 58 2.06 -11.07 -0.79
N SER A 59 2.41 -12.30 -1.15
CA SER A 59 1.42 -13.32 -1.46
C SER A 59 0.85 -13.91 -0.16
N SER A 60 -0.44 -14.22 -0.16
CA SER A 60 -1.03 -14.98 0.94
C SER A 60 -0.45 -16.40 0.98
N LEU A 61 -0.13 -16.89 2.19
CA LEU A 61 0.33 -18.27 2.39
C LEU A 61 -0.81 -19.29 2.34
N THR A 62 -2.05 -18.83 2.49
CA THR A 62 -3.24 -19.68 2.66
C THR A 62 -4.29 -19.49 1.58
N GLY A 63 -4.09 -18.53 0.68
CA GLY A 63 -5.06 -18.13 -0.33
C GLY A 63 -4.39 -17.54 -1.57
N GLU A 64 -5.20 -17.10 -2.51
CA GLU A 64 -4.75 -16.48 -3.76
C GLU A 64 -4.66 -14.95 -3.65
N GLU A 65 -5.12 -14.38 -2.53
CA GLU A 65 -5.11 -12.95 -2.28
C GLU A 65 -3.69 -12.41 -2.08
N LEU A 66 -3.51 -11.12 -2.38
CA LEU A 66 -2.30 -10.38 -2.03
C LEU A 66 -2.50 -9.67 -0.70
N LEU A 67 -1.43 -9.57 0.07
CA LEU A 67 -1.43 -9.04 1.41
C LEU A 67 -0.54 -7.80 1.49
N ILE A 68 -1.04 -6.76 2.16
CA ILE A 68 -0.19 -5.68 2.66
C ILE A 68 -0.16 -5.79 4.18
N SER A 69 1.01 -6.12 4.74
CA SER A 69 1.17 -6.36 6.18
C SER A 69 1.30 -5.10 7.02
N GLY A 70 1.57 -3.96 6.40
CA GLY A 70 1.68 -2.68 7.06
C GLY A 70 2.08 -1.56 6.11
N VAL A 71 2.08 -0.34 6.65
CA VAL A 71 2.53 0.87 5.97
C VAL A 71 3.57 1.54 6.87
N PHE A 72 4.73 1.88 6.31
CA PHE A 72 5.93 2.26 7.03
C PHE A 72 6.57 3.51 6.42
N GLU A 73 7.31 4.28 7.21
CA GLU A 73 7.94 5.53 6.76
C GLU A 73 9.08 5.31 5.75
N THR A 74 9.72 4.14 5.75
CA THR A 74 10.88 3.85 4.89
C THR A 74 10.71 2.55 4.10
N PRO A 75 11.34 2.42 2.91
CA PRO A 75 11.33 1.17 2.15
C PRO A 75 11.94 0.00 2.92
N SER A 76 13.02 0.24 3.67
CA SER A 76 13.72 -0.77 4.46
C SER A 76 12.81 -1.32 5.56
N ALA A 77 12.04 -0.46 6.24
CA ALA A 77 11.02 -0.89 7.21
C ALA A 77 9.85 -1.65 6.55
N ALA A 78 9.47 -1.30 5.32
CA ALA A 78 8.47 -2.07 4.58
C ALA A 78 8.97 -3.48 4.21
N ARG A 79 10.27 -3.64 3.92
CA ARG A 79 10.90 -4.95 3.70
C ARG A 79 11.04 -5.74 5.00
N ASN A 80 11.37 -5.04 6.09
CA ASN A 80 11.61 -5.57 7.43
C ASN A 80 10.67 -4.91 8.45
N PRO A 81 9.40 -5.34 8.54
CA PRO A 81 8.37 -4.70 9.38
C PRO A 81 8.64 -4.75 10.90
N GLY A 82 9.78 -5.31 11.34
CA GLY A 82 10.27 -5.23 12.71
C GLY A 82 11.13 -4.01 13.00
N GLU A 83 11.55 -3.26 11.99
CA GLU A 83 12.49 -2.13 12.10
C GLU A 83 11.81 -0.75 12.10
N GLY A 84 10.49 -0.69 11.87
CA GLY A 84 9.74 0.56 11.82
C GLY A 84 8.33 0.46 12.40
N GLU A 85 7.71 1.62 12.61
CA GLU A 85 6.33 1.74 13.09
C GLU A 85 5.33 1.41 11.97
N ASN A 86 4.29 0.65 12.30
CA ASN A 86 3.24 0.30 11.34
C ASN A 86 2.05 1.26 11.44
N HIS A 87 2.03 2.24 10.54
CA HIS A 87 1.01 3.29 10.49
C HIS A 87 -0.36 2.80 10.04
N LEU A 88 -0.46 1.63 9.39
CA LEU A 88 -1.73 1.08 8.94
C LEU A 88 -2.71 0.85 10.11
N THR A 89 -2.18 0.37 11.25
CA THR A 89 -3.03 0.06 12.41
C THR A 89 -3.59 1.33 13.01
N GLY A 90 -2.74 2.33 13.29
CA GLY A 90 -3.19 3.62 13.82
C GLY A 90 -4.17 4.33 12.89
N TRP A 91 -3.88 4.34 11.58
CA TRP A 91 -4.80 4.92 10.59
C TRP A 91 -6.17 4.21 10.58
N CYS A 92 -6.19 2.88 10.69
CA CYS A 92 -7.44 2.14 10.80
C CYS A 92 -8.23 2.55 12.04
N GLU A 93 -7.57 2.67 13.20
CA GLU A 93 -8.19 3.08 14.45
C GLU A 93 -8.79 4.50 14.34
N ASP A 94 -8.04 5.45 13.80
CA ASP A 94 -8.48 6.84 13.59
C ASP A 94 -9.68 6.93 12.63
N ASN A 95 -9.75 6.04 11.63
CA ASN A 95 -10.84 5.98 10.66
C ASN A 95 -11.99 5.03 11.07
N GLY A 96 -11.94 4.49 12.30
CA GLY A 96 -12.95 3.56 12.83
C GLY A 96 -13.06 2.26 12.03
N ARG A 97 -11.94 1.77 11.51
CA ARG A 97 -11.82 0.53 10.73
C ARG A 97 -11.25 -0.60 11.59
N SER A 98 -11.78 -1.79 11.39
CA SER A 98 -11.34 -3.01 12.06
C SER A 98 -11.35 -4.18 11.08
N ALA A 99 -10.85 -5.32 11.55
CA ALA A 99 -10.98 -6.58 10.83
C ALA A 99 -12.43 -6.87 10.42
N GLY A 100 -12.63 -7.43 9.24
CA GLY A 100 -13.92 -7.60 8.57
C GLY A 100 -14.41 -6.34 7.84
N GLY A 101 -13.78 -5.19 8.07
CA GLY A 101 -14.03 -3.96 7.33
C GLY A 101 -13.41 -3.98 5.93
N SER A 102 -13.67 -2.91 5.19
CA SER A 102 -13.02 -2.66 3.90
C SER A 102 -12.46 -1.26 3.83
N VAL A 103 -11.44 -1.12 3.00
CA VAL A 103 -10.81 0.14 2.61
C VAL A 103 -10.75 0.21 1.10
N LEU A 104 -10.48 1.39 0.58
CA LEU A 104 -10.33 1.63 -0.84
C LEU A 104 -8.86 1.92 -1.13
N VAL A 105 -8.35 1.24 -2.15
CA VAL A 105 -7.00 1.38 -2.67
C VAL A 105 -7.12 2.00 -4.04
N ASP A 106 -6.75 3.27 -4.16
CA ASP A 106 -6.74 4.01 -5.41
C ASP A 106 -5.41 3.75 -6.12
N VAL A 107 -5.47 3.31 -7.38
CA VAL A 107 -4.30 2.98 -8.20
C VAL A 107 -3.84 4.24 -8.91
N ILE A 108 -2.84 4.91 -8.35
CA ILE A 108 -2.31 6.18 -8.90
C ILE A 108 -1.36 5.87 -10.04
N GLU A 109 -0.46 4.91 -9.83
CA GLU A 109 0.47 4.38 -10.81
C GLU A 109 0.63 2.88 -10.53
N ASP A 110 0.26 2.04 -11.50
CA ASP A 110 0.33 0.58 -11.38
C ASP A 110 1.75 0.14 -10.99
N GLY A 111 1.85 -0.75 -10.01
CA GLY A 111 3.13 -1.23 -9.50
C GLY A 111 4.00 -0.24 -8.73
N PHE A 112 3.60 1.03 -8.59
CA PHE A 112 4.48 2.07 -8.05
C PHE A 112 3.85 2.91 -6.94
N GLN A 113 2.65 3.45 -7.13
CA GLN A 113 2.01 4.35 -6.18
C GLN A 113 0.51 4.09 -6.02
N TYR A 114 0.08 4.02 -4.76
CA TYR A 114 -1.32 3.81 -4.40
C TYR A 114 -1.78 4.80 -3.35
N GLY A 115 -3.08 5.10 -3.34
CA GLY A 115 -3.73 5.86 -2.28
C GLY A 115 -4.55 4.92 -1.40
N LEU A 116 -4.46 5.07 -0.08
CA LEU A 116 -5.36 4.38 0.85
C LEU A 116 -6.40 5.35 1.38
N ARG A 117 -7.68 4.95 1.37
CA ARG A 117 -8.76 5.75 1.96
C ARG A 117 -9.88 4.91 2.55
N ALA A 118 -10.56 5.49 3.53
CA ALA A 118 -11.79 4.91 4.06
C ALA A 118 -12.93 5.02 3.01
N PRO A 119 -13.88 4.06 2.98
CA PRO A 119 -15.04 4.16 2.11
C PRO A 119 -15.84 5.45 2.34
N GLY A 120 -16.19 6.15 1.26
CA GLY A 120 -16.86 7.45 1.31
C GLY A 120 -15.92 8.65 1.45
N GLY A 121 -14.62 8.41 1.68
CA GLY A 121 -13.58 9.44 1.62
C GLY A 121 -13.27 9.88 0.19
N ARG A 122 -12.78 11.11 0.05
CA ARG A 122 -12.23 11.68 -1.18
C ARG A 122 -10.81 12.13 -0.91
N ALA A 123 -9.92 11.92 -1.88
CA ALA A 123 -8.52 12.30 -1.78
C ALA A 123 -8.03 12.91 -3.10
N VAL A 124 -6.95 13.68 -2.99
CA VAL A 124 -6.17 14.17 -4.11
C VAL A 124 -4.73 13.78 -3.83
N TYR A 125 -4.07 13.24 -4.85
CA TYR A 125 -2.72 12.71 -4.78
C TYR A 125 -1.81 13.50 -5.70
N ASP A 126 -0.57 13.71 -5.27
CA ASP A 126 0.51 14.06 -6.17
C ASP A 126 0.99 12.75 -6.82
N ALA A 127 0.62 12.55 -8.09
CA ALA A 127 0.99 11.40 -8.90
C ALA A 127 2.47 11.48 -9.26
N LEU A 128 3.20 10.47 -8.84
CA LEU A 128 4.61 10.28 -9.15
C LEU A 128 4.71 9.21 -10.23
N GLU A 129 5.28 9.60 -11.35
CA GLU A 129 5.64 8.64 -12.39
C GLU A 129 6.85 7.81 -11.93
N GLN A 130 6.83 6.51 -12.25
CA GLN A 130 8.01 5.68 -12.04
C GLN A 130 9.17 6.30 -12.83
N PRO A 131 10.35 6.55 -12.22
CA PRO A 131 11.48 7.06 -12.98
C PRO A 131 11.78 6.08 -14.11
N ASP A 132 11.89 6.59 -15.35
CA ASP A 132 12.22 5.80 -16.53
C ASP A 132 13.32 4.78 -16.15
N GLY A 133 13.06 3.49 -16.37
CA GLY A 133 13.75 2.35 -15.74
C GLY A 133 15.27 2.28 -15.83
N SER A 134 15.93 3.24 -16.48
CA SER A 134 17.38 3.46 -16.41
C SER A 134 17.88 4.03 -15.06
N LEU A 135 17.05 4.66 -14.23
CA LEU A 135 17.50 5.26 -12.95
C LEU A 135 17.13 4.44 -11.71
N ALA A 136 16.11 3.56 -11.78
CA ALA A 136 15.69 2.74 -10.64
C ALA A 136 16.69 1.62 -10.29
N SER A 137 17.46 1.11 -11.26
CA SER A 137 18.50 0.10 -11.00
C SER A 137 19.65 0.61 -10.13
N ILE A 138 19.78 1.93 -9.90
CA ILE A 138 20.84 2.52 -9.09
C ILE A 138 20.42 2.66 -7.61
N ALA A 139 19.12 2.61 -7.31
CA ALA A 139 18.61 2.76 -5.95
C ALA A 139 18.57 1.45 -5.14
N SER A 140 18.87 0.31 -5.76
CA SER A 140 18.95 -0.98 -5.06
C SER A 140 20.37 -1.35 -4.59
N ASP A 141 21.38 -0.51 -4.87
CA ASP A 141 22.80 -0.77 -4.59
C ASP A 141 23.41 0.22 -3.58
N LEU A 142 22.60 0.99 -2.86
CA LEU A 142 23.10 1.94 -1.86
C LEU A 142 22.38 1.79 -0.51
N GLU A 143 22.43 0.58 0.03
CA GLU A 143 22.29 0.33 1.46
C GLU A 143 23.50 -0.55 1.83
N ASP A 144 24.51 0.07 2.46
CA ASP A 144 25.79 -0.53 2.92
C ASP A 144 25.59 -1.65 3.96
#